data_AF-A0A0L0BZ11-F1
#
_entry.id   AF-A0A0L0BZ11-F1
#
_cell.length_a   1.000
_cell.length_b   1.000
_cell.length_c   1.000
_cell.angle_alpha   90.00
_cell.angle_beta   90.00
_cell.angle_gamma   90.00
#
_symmetry.space_group_name_H-M   'P 1'
#
loop_
_entity.id
_entity.type
_entity.pdbx_description
1 polymer ?
#
loop_
_entity_poly.entity_id
_entity_poly.type
_entity_poly.pdbx_seq_one_letter_code
_entity_poly.pdbx_strand_id
1 'polypeptide(L)'
;MLQRFILLEEAIISTMALIDKKLPTLSQKEWLIMKNLVTIFKLFEDAKRNISGDSYCSASLVILITNGLINVYSKIKTNEYSHEIMSIV
;
A
#
# COMPACT_ATOMS: atom_id res chain seq x y z
N MET A 1 9.35 -0.88 -3.91
CA MET A 1 9.22 -2.20 -4.57
C MET A 1 7.83 -2.38 -5.17
N LEU A 2 6.75 -2.32 -4.37
CA LEU A 2 5.36 -2.52 -4.83
C LEU A 2 4.98 -1.64 -6.03
N GLN A 3 5.36 -0.37 -6.02
CA GLN A 3 5.14 0.56 -7.14
C GLN A 3 5.73 0.04 -8.47
N ARG A 4 6.91 -0.58 -8.44
CA ARG A 4 7.55 -1.13 -9.63
C ARG A 4 6.86 -2.39 -10.13
N PHE A 5 6.31 -3.18 -9.21
CA PHE A 5 5.49 -4.34 -9.57
C PHE A 5 4.21 -3.92 -10.29
N ILE A 6 3.55 -2.85 -9.84
CA ILE A 6 2.36 -2.30 -10.50
C ILE A 6 2.68 -1.69 -11.86
N LEU A 7 3.80 -0.97 -11.99
CA LEU A 7 4.24 -0.42 -13.28
C LEU A 7 4.48 -1.51 -14.34
N LEU A 8 4.75 -2.74 -13.92
CA LEU A 8 5.01 -3.88 -14.79
C LEU A 8 3.80 -4.81 -14.94
N GLU A 9 2.61 -4.40 -14.51
CA GLU A 9 1.39 -5.22 -14.53
C GLU A 9 1.15 -5.90 -15.88
N GLU A 10 1.15 -5.14 -16.98
CA GLU A 10 0.94 -5.69 -18.33
C GLU A 10 2.02 -6.69 -18.71
N ALA A 11 3.30 -6.35 -18.51
CA ALA A 11 4.41 -7.23 -18.82
C ALA A 11 4.37 -8.52 -17.99
N ILE A 12 3.97 -8.43 -16.72
CA ILE A 12 3.81 -9.58 -15.83
C ILE A 12 2.67 -10.48 -16.33
N ILE A 13 1.49 -9.90 -16.63
CA ILE A 13 0.33 -10.65 -17.12
C ILE A 13 0.65 -11.34 -18.45
N SER A 14 1.25 -10.62 -19.41
CA SER A 14 1.63 -11.18 -20.70
C SER A 14 2.65 -12.31 -20.57
N THR A 15 3.67 -12.12 -19.73
CA THR A 15 4.70 -13.16 -19.52
C THR A 15 4.11 -14.38 -18.82
N MET A 16 3.24 -14.17 -17.83
CA MET A 16 2.55 -15.27 -17.14
C MET A 16 1.64 -16.08 -18.06
N ALA A 17 1.04 -15.45 -19.07
CA ALA A 17 0.23 -16.15 -20.08
C ALA A 17 1.08 -17.02 -21.03
N LEU A 18 2.37 -16.67 -21.22
CA LEU A 18 3.29 -17.41 -22.10
C LEU A 18 4.01 -18.56 -21.39
N ILE A 19 4.11 -18.50 -20.07
CA ILE A 19 4.77 -19.54 -19.28
C ILE A 19 3.83 -20.75 -19.18
N ASP A 20 4.28 -21.92 -19.61
CA ASP A 20 3.58 -23.20 -19.45
C ASP A 20 3.71 -23.74 -18.01
N LYS A 21 3.32 -22.90 -17.06
CA LYS A 21 3.30 -23.21 -15.62
C LYS A 21 2.18 -22.40 -14.98
N LYS A 22 1.34 -23.10 -14.21
CA LYS A 22 0.28 -22.45 -13.44
C LYS A 22 0.89 -21.69 -12.27
N LEU A 23 1.06 -20.38 -12.44
CA LEU A 23 1.46 -19.45 -11.39
C LEU A 23 0.22 -18.84 -10.74
N PRO A 24 0.26 -18.50 -9.44
CA PRO A 24 -0.81 -17.74 -8.81
C PRO A 24 -0.95 -16.38 -9.49
N THR A 25 -2.16 -16.05 -9.91
CA THR A 25 -2.50 -14.80 -10.60
C THR A 25 -3.31 -13.91 -9.68
N LEU A 26 -3.03 -12.61 -9.71
CA LEU A 26 -3.89 -11.61 -9.08
C LEU A 26 -5.10 -11.35 -9.98
N SER A 27 -6.28 -11.33 -9.37
CA SER A 27 -7.50 -10.83 -9.98
C SER A 27 -7.42 -9.32 -10.23
N GLN A 28 -8.26 -8.82 -11.12
CA GLN A 28 -8.34 -7.38 -11.41
C GLN A 28 -8.67 -6.54 -10.15
N LYS A 29 -9.46 -7.10 -9.23
CA LYS A 29 -9.78 -6.47 -7.94
C LYS A 29 -8.54 -6.35 -7.06
N GLU A 30 -7.72 -7.40 -6.98
CA GLU A 30 -6.48 -7.37 -6.20
C GLU A 30 -5.45 -6.41 -6.78
N TRP A 31 -5.34 -6.31 -8.11
CA TRP A 31 -4.51 -5.30 -8.77
C TRP A 31 -4.96 -3.87 -8.43
N LEU A 32 -6.26 -3.62 -8.38
CA LEU A 32 -6.80 -2.33 -7.98
C LEU A 32 -6.49 -2.01 -6.50
N ILE A 33 -6.64 -2.99 -5.61
CA ILE A 33 -6.27 -2.85 -4.19
C ILE A 33 -4.79 -2.50 -4.06
N MET A 34 -3.92 -3.18 -4.81
CA MET A 34 -2.48 -2.88 -4.82
C MET A 34 -2.17 -1.45 -5.27
N LYS A 35 -2.87 -0.94 -6.29
CA LYS A 35 -2.74 0.45 -6.76
C LYS A 35 -3.11 1.44 -5.65
N ASN A 36 -4.21 1.19 -4.95
CA ASN A 36 -4.64 2.02 -3.83
C ASN A 36 -3.65 1.97 -2.66
N LEU A 37 -3.10 0.79 -2.36
CA LEU A 37 -2.10 0.62 -1.32
C LEU A 37 -0.82 1.42 -1.58
N VAL A 38 -0.36 1.51 -2.84
CA VAL A 38 0.81 2.33 -3.18
C VAL A 38 0.57 3.81 -2.88
N THR A 39 -0.62 4.33 -3.15
CA THR A 39 -0.98 5.72 -2.81
C THR A 39 -0.93 5.95 -1.29
N ILE A 40 -1.48 5.02 -0.51
CA ILE A 40 -1.45 5.08 0.95
C ILE A 40 0.00 5.02 1.46
N PHE A 41 0.80 4.07 0.98
CA PHE A 41 2.19 3.90 1.39
C PHE A 41 3.08 5.09 1.04
N LYS A 42 2.77 5.84 -0.01
CA LYS A 42 3.50 7.07 -0.33
C LYS A 42 3.41 8.11 0.79
N LEU A 43 2.24 8.27 1.40
CA LEU A 43 2.07 9.17 2.56
C LEU A 43 2.98 8.78 3.73
N PHE A 44 3.13 7.49 3.98
CA PHE A 44 4.02 6.98 5.02
C PHE A 44 5.50 7.13 4.65
N GLU A 45 5.84 6.95 3.38
CA GLU A 45 7.20 7.17 2.88
C GLU A 45 7.61 8.65 3.02
N ASP A 46 6.72 9.57 2.64
CA ASP A 46 6.95 11.02 2.78
C ASP A 46 7.06 11.43 4.25
N ALA A 47 6.18 10.91 5.11
CA ALA A 47 6.29 11.12 6.56
C ALA A 47 7.60 10.57 7.12
N LYS A 48 8.00 9.36 6.72
CA LYS A 48 9.27 8.76 7.12
C LYS A 48 10.44 9.61 6.64
N ARG A 49 10.47 10.04 5.38
CA ARG A 49 11.52 10.87 4.80
C ARG A 49 11.68 12.19 5.55
N ASN A 50 10.57 12.81 5.96
CA ASN A 50 10.59 14.02 6.77
C ASN A 50 11.11 13.78 8.20
N ILE A 51 10.87 12.59 8.77
CA ILE A 51 11.33 12.22 10.10
C ILE A 51 12.81 11.77 10.09
N SER A 52 13.22 11.05 9.05
CA SER A 52 14.52 10.39 8.93
C SER A 52 15.53 11.13 8.06
N GLY A 53 15.21 12.34 7.58
CA GLY A 53 16.15 13.19 6.85
C GLY A 53 17.27 13.73 7.76
N ASP A 54 18.35 14.23 7.16
CA ASP A 54 19.57 14.67 7.87
C ASP A 54 19.33 15.79 8.90
N SER A 55 18.20 16.50 8.80
CA SER A 55 17.70 17.39 9.84
C SER A 55 16.85 16.60 10.82
N TYR A 56 17.41 16.25 11.99
CA TYR A 56 16.67 15.64 13.10
C TYR A 56 15.31 16.32 13.29
N CYS A 57 14.24 15.59 12.97
CA CYS A 57 12.89 16.07 13.15
C CYS A 57 12.62 16.26 14.64
N SER A 58 12.00 17.39 15.03
CA SER A 58 11.68 17.62 16.44
C SER A 58 10.69 16.57 16.93
N ALA A 59 10.86 16.08 18.16
CA ALA A 59 9.96 15.09 18.76
C ALA A 59 8.48 15.53 18.71
N SER A 60 8.21 16.84 18.78
CA SER A 60 6.88 17.43 18.63
C SER A 60 6.21 17.11 17.28
N LEU A 61 6.97 17.11 16.19
CA LEU A 61 6.47 16.81 14.85
C LEU A 61 6.22 15.30 14.70
N VAL A 62 7.13 14.48 15.24
CA VAL A 62 7.00 13.02 15.25
C VAL A 62 5.73 12.59 16.00
N ILE A 63 5.48 13.15 17.19
CA ILE A 63 4.27 12.86 17.98
C ILE A 63 3.00 13.20 17.19
N LEU A 64 2.98 14.36 16.52
CA LEU A 64 1.81 14.81 15.76
C LEU A 64 1.53 13.89 14.57
N ILE A 65 2.58 13.49 13.83
CA ILE A 65 2.47 12.55 12.71
C ILE A 65 2.00 11.17 13.21
N THR A 66 2.62 10.64 14.27
CA THR A 66 2.25 9.33 14.84
C THR A 66 0.79 9.31 15.31
N ASN A 67 0.35 10.34 16.04
CA ASN A 67 -1.04 10.43 16.51
C ASN A 67 -2.04 10.57 15.36
N GLY A 68 -1.69 11.35 14.32
CA GLY A 68 -2.49 11.46 13.10
C GLY A 68 -2.65 10.10 12.41
N LEU A 69 -1.56 9.34 12.28
CA LEU A 69 -1.57 8.01 11.67
C LEU A 69 -2.38 7.00 12.50
N ILE A 70 -2.22 6.99 13.83
CA ILE A 70 -3.00 6.11 14.72
C ILE A 70 -4.51 6.41 14.60
N ASN A 71 -4.88 7.69 14.51
CA ASN A 71 -6.28 8.11 14.35
C ASN A 71 -6.87 7.72 12.99
N VAL A 72 -6.10 7.83 11.91
CA VAL A 72 -6.54 7.37 10.58
C VAL A 72 -6.71 5.85 10.60
N TYR A 73 -5.74 5.12 11.15
CA TYR A 73 -5.80 3.66 11.26
C TYR A 73 -6.98 3.18 12.12
N SER A 74 -7.23 3.81 13.26
CA SER A 74 -8.36 3.45 14.13
C SER A 74 -9.69 3.65 13.42
N LYS A 75 -9.86 4.75 12.67
CA LYS A 75 -11.06 5.02 11.86
C LYS A 75 -11.25 4.01 10.72
N ILE A 76 -10.18 3.60 10.05
CA ILE A 76 -10.24 2.55 9.02
C ILE A 76 -10.64 1.21 9.66
N LYS A 77 -10.17 0.93 10.88
CA LYS A 77 -10.51 -0.30 11.62
C LYS A 77 -11.97 -0.33 12.08
N THR A 78 -12.58 0.82 12.39
CA THR A 78 -13.98 0.91 12.86
C THR A 78 -15.02 1.15 11.77
N ASN A 79 -14.65 1.63 10.57
CA ASN A 79 -15.56 1.73 9.43
C ASN A 79 -15.62 0.44 8.60
N GLU A 80 -16.82 0.10 8.14
CA GLU A 80 -17.28 -1.06 7.38
C GLU A 80 -16.55 -1.30 6.03
N TYR A 81 -15.26 -1.60 6.04
CA TYR A 81 -14.56 -2.14 4.86
C TYR A 81 -14.23 -3.63 4.98
N SER A 82 -14.70 -4.27 6.06
CA SER A 82 -14.56 -5.72 6.28
C SER A 82 -15.26 -6.55 5.21
N HIS A 83 -16.37 -6.07 4.65
CA HIS A 83 -17.16 -6.85 3.69
C HIS A 83 -16.49 -7.02 2.31
N GLU A 84 -15.67 -6.06 1.87
CA GLU A 84 -14.96 -6.15 0.58
C GLU A 84 -13.61 -6.86 0.67
N ILE A 85 -12.97 -6.88 1.84
CA ILE A 85 -11.67 -7.55 2.06
C ILE A 85 -11.88 -9.01 2.49
N MET A 86 -12.92 -9.34 3.28
CA MET A 86 -13.25 -10.74 3.63
C MET A 86 -13.85 -11.55 2.47
N SER A 87 -14.27 -10.92 1.37
CA SER A 87 -14.75 -11.63 0.17
C SER A 87 -13.64 -12.03 -0.80
N ILE A 88 -12.37 -11.75 -0.44
CA ILE A 88 -11.18 -12.07 -1.27
C ILE A 88 -10.37 -13.23 -0.67
N VAL A 89 -10.60 -13.59 0.61
CA VAL A 89 -10.00 -14.77 1.28
C VAL A 89 -11.00 -15.92 1.30
#